data_AF-A0A925DVS5-F1
#
_entry.id   AF-A0A925DVS5-F1
#
_cell.length_a   1.000
_cell.length_b   1.000
_cell.length_c   1.000
_cell.angle_alpha   90.00
_cell.angle_beta   90.00
_cell.angle_gamma   90.00
#
_symmetry.space_group_name_H-M   'P 1'
#
loop_
_entity.id
_entity.type
_entity.pdbx_description
1 polymer ?
#
loop_
_entity_poly.entity_id
_entity_poly.type
_entity_poly.pdbx_seq_one_letter_code
_entity_poly.pdbx_strand_id
1 'polypeptide(L)' 'MDIVKKYFSDFTPQQEDQLAALKDLYSDWNGKINVISRKDMENFYLHHVLHSLAIATQF' A
#
# COMPACT_ATOMS: atom_id res chain seq x y z
N MET A 1 4.36 5.30 2.83
CA MET A 1 5.14 4.69 1.73
C MET A 1 6.53 4.23 2.19
N ASP A 2 7.12 4.90 3.18
CA ASP A 2 8.49 4.65 3.66
C ASP A 2 8.81 3.19 4.01
N ILE A 3 7.87 2.49 4.66
CA ILE A 3 8.07 1.08 5.04
C ILE A 3 8.21 0.16 3.82
N VAL A 4 7.53 0.47 2.71
CA VAL A 4 7.64 -0.29 1.47
C VAL A 4 8.99 0.00 0.81
N LYS A 5 9.40 1.28 0.74
CA LYS A 5 10.69 1.69 0.17
C LYS A 5 11.90 1.12 0.90
N LYS A 6 11.77 0.80 2.19
CA LYS A 6 12.81 0.14 2.98
C LYS A 6 13.17 -1.25 2.44
N TYR A 7 12.22 -1.99 1.87
CA TYR A 7 12.41 -3.36 1.38
C TYR A 7 12.39 -3.47 -0.14
N PHE A 8 11.73 -2.54 -0.82
CA PHE A 8 11.60 -2.49 -2.28
C PHE A 8 11.97 -1.08 -2.76
N SER A 9 13.16 -0.93 -3.34
CA SER A 9 13.68 0.37 -3.82
C SER A 9 13.59 0.57 -5.32
N ASP A 10 13.36 -0.49 -6.08
CA ASP A 10 13.59 -0.50 -7.52
C ASP A 10 12.34 -0.13 -8.33
N PHE A 11 11.56 0.83 -7.80
CA PHE A 11 10.38 1.36 -8.47
C PHE A 11 10.75 2.47 -9.45
N THR A 12 10.08 2.48 -10.60
CA THR A 12 10.09 3.66 -11.47
C THR A 12 9.37 4.84 -10.78
N PRO A 13 9.67 6.09 -11.15
CA PRO A 13 8.98 7.25 -10.56
C PRO A 13 7.46 7.16 -10.65
N GLN A 14 6.94 6.67 -11.78
CA GLN A 14 5.50 6.47 -11.97
C GLN A 14 4.92 5.44 -10.98
N GLN A 15 5.63 4.35 -10.72
CA GLN A 15 5.19 3.34 -9.75
C GLN A 15 5.20 3.89 -8.33
N GLU A 16 6.20 4.71 -7.97
CA GLU A 16 6.23 5.37 -6.66
C GLU A 16 5.02 6.29 -6.46
N ASP A 17 4.70 7.12 -7.46
CA ASP A 17 3.55 8.02 -7.42
C ASP A 17 2.23 7.24 -7.29
N GLN A 18 2.08 6.15 -8.06
CA GLN A 18 0.92 5.27 -8.00
C GLN A 18 0.77 4.60 -6.62
N LEU A 19 1.85 4.03 -6.08
CA LEU A 19 1.85 3.39 -4.76
C LEU A 19 1.58 4.41 -3.64
N ALA A 20 2.11 5.63 -3.76
CA ALA A 20 1.83 6.71 -2.81
C ALA A 20 0.35 7.10 -2.84
N ALA A 21 -0.27 7.19 -4.02
CA ALA A 21 -1.69 7.54 -4.18
C ALA A 21 -2.67 6.49 -3.61
N LEU A 22 -2.25 5.24 -3.42
CA LEU A 22 -3.13 4.16 -2.96
C LEU A 22 -3.82 4.47 -1.63
N LYS A 23 -3.12 5.06 -0.65
CA LYS A 23 -3.69 5.26 0.69
C LYS A 23 -4.93 6.16 0.65
N ASP A 24 -4.87 7.25 -0.10
CA ASP A 24 -5.98 8.21 -0.18
C ASP A 24 -7.14 7.63 -0.99
N LEU A 25 -6.85 6.93 -2.09
CA LEU A 25 -7.86 6.22 -2.88
C LEU A 25 -8.59 5.17 -2.03
N TYR A 26 -7.85 4.34 -1.30
CA TYR A 26 -8.45 3.35 -0.41
C TYR A 26 -9.20 4.01 0.74
N SER A 27 -8.74 5.14 1.27
CA SER A 27 -9.46 5.88 2.31
C SER A 27 -10.81 6.40 1.82
N ASP A 28 -10.86 7.00 0.63
CA ASP A 28 -12.12 7.47 0.02
C ASP A 28 -13.08 6.29 -0.22
N TRP A 29 -12.58 5.21 -0.81
CA TRP A 29 -13.41 4.02 -1.06
C TRP A 29 -13.88 3.36 0.24
N ASN A 30 -13.04 3.29 1.27
CA ASN A 30 -13.41 2.71 2.56
C ASN A 30 -14.49 3.53 3.31
N GLY A 31 -14.65 4.81 2.93
CA GLY A 31 -15.76 5.65 3.37
C GLY A 31 -17.10 5.35 2.67
N LYS A 32 -17.05 4.75 1.48
CA LYS A 32 -18.23 4.40 0.66
C LYS A 32 -18.67 2.95 0.86
N ILE A 33 -17.71 2.03 0.86
CA ILE A 33 -17.92 0.59 1.03
C ILE A 33 -16.81 0.02 1.92
N ASN A 34 -17.08 -1.01 2.70
CA ASN A 34 -16.04 -1.61 3.55
C ASN A 34 -15.08 -2.45 2.69
N VAL A 35 -13.91 -1.89 2.37
CA VAL A 35 -12.84 -2.57 1.61
C VAL A 35 -11.80 -3.16 2.56
N ILE A 36 -11.42 -2.37 3.58
CA ILE A 36 -10.40 -2.71 4.57
C ILE A 36 -10.97 -2.41 5.96
N SER A 37 -10.58 -3.22 6.95
CA SER A 37 -10.91 -2.92 8.35
C SER A 37 -10.49 -1.50 8.71
N ARG A 38 -11.40 -0.69 9.29
CA ARG A 38 -11.11 0.71 9.64
C ARG A 38 -9.92 0.84 10.59
N LYS A 39 -9.73 -0.13 11.49
CA LYS A 39 -8.58 -0.19 12.40
C LYS A 39 -7.26 -0.40 11.65
N ASP A 40 -7.31 -1.02 10.48
CA ASP A 40 -6.13 -1.40 9.71
C ASP A 40 -5.69 -0.34 8.69
N MET A 41 -6.53 0.67 8.45
CA MET A 41 -6.17 1.81 7.60
C MET A 41 -4.98 2.61 8.13
N GLU A 42 -4.74 2.61 9.45
CA GLU A 42 -3.54 3.21 10.05
C GLU A 42 -2.26 2.49 9.59
N ASN A 43 -2.33 1.16 9.41
CA ASN A 43 -1.21 0.30 9.02
C ASN A 43 -1.25 -0.09 7.53
N PHE A 44 -2.00 0.64 6.70
CA PHE A 44 -2.29 0.30 5.30
C PHE A 44 -1.06 -0.15 4.49
N TYR A 45 0.02 0.61 4.53
CA TYR A 45 1.23 0.28 3.76
C TYR A 45 1.94 -0.98 4.26
N LEU A 46 1.89 -1.28 5.55
CA LEU A 46 2.55 -2.44 6.13
C LEU A 46 1.71 -3.71 5.91
N HIS A 47 0.43 -3.67 6.28
CA HIS A 47 -0.42 -4.85 6.29
C HIS A 47 -1.00 -5.21 4.93
N HIS A 48 -1.18 -4.23 4.02
CA HIS A 48 -1.72 -4.50 2.70
C HIS A 48 -0.67 -4.38 1.61
N VAL A 49 -0.05 -3.21 1.44
CA VAL A 49 0.85 -2.98 0.29
C VAL A 49 2.13 -3.83 0.40
N LEU A 50 2.87 -3.72 1.52
CA LEU A 50 4.11 -4.48 1.71
C LEU A 50 3.84 -5.99 1.71
N HIS A 51 2.78 -6.42 2.39
CA HIS A 51 2.38 -7.83 2.43
C HIS A 51 2.13 -8.40 1.03
N SER A 52 1.36 -7.70 0.19
CA SER A 52 1.09 -8.13 -1.18
C SER A 52 2.35 -8.19 -2.04
N LEU A 53 3.25 -7.19 -1.93
CA LEU A 53 4.52 -7.19 -2.65
C LEU A 53 5.44 -8.34 -2.20
N ALA A 54 5.48 -8.63 -0.91
CA ALA A 54 6.26 -9.74 -0.36
C ALA A 54 5.77 -11.12 -0.84
N ILE A 55 4.46 -11.29 -1.07
CA ILE A 55 3.91 -12.52 -1.68
C ILE A 55 4.30 -12.64 -3.15
N ALA A 56 4.26 -11.53 -3.89
CA ALA A 56 4.55 -11.53 -5.32
C ALA A 56 6.04 -11.73 -5.64
N THR A 57 6.92 -11.42 -4.69
CA THR A 57 8.37 -11.51 -4.87
C THR A 57 8.86 -12.92 -4.55
N GLN A 58 9.51 -13.58 -5.51
CA GLN A 58 10.26 -14.82 -5.27
C GLN A 58 11.74 -14.46 -5.05
N PHE A 59 12.34 -15.05 -4.01
CA PHE A 59 13.78 -14.96 -3.73
C PHE A 59 14.57 -16.01 -4.52
#